data_AF-A0A973KTN5-F1
#
_entry.id   AF-A0A973KTN5-F1
#
_cell.length_a   1.000
_cell.length_b   1.000
_cell.length_c   1.000
_cell.angle_alpha   90.00
_cell.angle_beta   90.00
_cell.angle_gamma   90.00
#
_symmetry.space_group_name_H-M   'P 1'
#
loop_
_entity.id
_entity.type
_entity.pdbx_description
1 polymer ?
#
loop_
_entity_poly.entity_id
_entity_poly.type
_entity_poly.pdbx_seq_one_letter_code
_entity_poly.pdbx_strand_id
1 'polypeptide(L)'
;PLSTRRPGEDALLGNHLTTAVVTLPARGTTFDVAFTQLAGRTRRMRAHGLRPASRALVGILPAALTRWTVRRLLSPHASPLYASNFSLPTALSFRGAPAMDVTPLGVLLPGNALSVTLLSHEEQVRISFLYDRALPGAEQLAGLWRAALDTLSASA
;
A
#
# COMPACT_ATOMS: atom_id res chain seq x y z
N PRO A 1 -3.20 -2.28 -0.73
CA PRO A 1 -3.80 -3.51 -0.16
C PRO A 1 -4.72 -3.19 1.03
N LEU A 2 -5.72 -4.01 1.27
CA LEU A 2 -6.66 -3.88 2.40
C LEU A 2 -6.83 -5.26 3.06
N SER A 3 -6.78 -5.29 4.39
CA SER A 3 -7.07 -6.53 5.15
C SER A 3 -8.51 -6.98 4.94
N THR A 4 -8.71 -8.28 4.71
CA THR A 4 -10.02 -8.96 4.70
C THR A 4 -10.26 -9.79 5.96
N ARG A 5 -9.39 -9.64 6.98
CA ARG A 5 -9.56 -10.25 8.31
C ARG A 5 -10.78 -9.65 9.02
N ARG A 6 -11.50 -10.50 9.75
CA ARG A 6 -12.54 -10.12 10.71
C ARG A 6 -11.91 -9.91 12.09
N PRO A 7 -12.60 -9.22 13.02
CA PRO A 7 -12.17 -9.17 14.42
C PRO A 7 -11.92 -10.58 14.97
N GLY A 8 -10.77 -10.80 15.61
CA GLY A 8 -10.36 -12.11 16.15
C GLY A 8 -9.63 -13.02 15.16
N GLU A 9 -9.52 -12.65 13.88
CA GLU A 9 -8.76 -13.43 12.88
C GLU A 9 -7.29 -13.00 12.78
N ASP A 10 -6.77 -12.23 13.74
CA ASP A 10 -5.42 -11.62 13.65
C ASP A 10 -4.30 -12.66 13.55
N ALA A 11 -4.47 -13.81 14.22
CA ALA A 11 -3.50 -14.91 14.22
C ALA A 11 -3.69 -15.93 13.08
N LEU A 12 -4.72 -15.80 12.21
CA LEU A 12 -4.94 -16.79 11.15
C LEU A 12 -3.81 -16.74 10.11
N LEU A 13 -3.27 -17.92 9.77
CA LEU A 13 -2.27 -18.06 8.72
C LEU A 13 -2.89 -17.89 7.33
N GLY A 14 -2.11 -17.30 6.42
CA GLY A 14 -2.49 -17.11 5.02
C GLY A 14 -2.75 -15.66 4.60
N ASN A 15 -3.02 -15.48 3.31
CA ASN A 15 -3.20 -14.16 2.71
C ASN A 15 -4.65 -13.68 2.84
N HIS A 16 -4.91 -12.84 3.84
CA HIS A 16 -6.20 -12.17 4.05
C HIS A 16 -6.15 -10.73 3.55
N LEU A 17 -6.00 -10.56 2.24
CA LEU A 17 -5.88 -9.25 1.61
C LEU A 17 -6.75 -9.13 0.35
N THR A 18 -7.18 -7.90 0.08
CA THR A 18 -7.74 -7.50 -1.20
C THR A 18 -6.99 -6.28 -1.72
N THR A 19 -7.00 -6.11 -3.04
CA THR A 19 -6.35 -4.98 -3.70
C THR A 19 -7.41 -4.02 -4.22
N ALA A 20 -7.12 -2.74 -4.03
CA ALA A 20 -7.98 -1.65 -4.43
C ALA A 20 -7.16 -0.76 -5.36
N VAL A 21 -7.67 -0.47 -6.56
CA VAL A 21 -7.04 0.46 -7.50
C VAL A 21 -7.57 1.85 -7.21
N VAL A 22 -6.66 2.78 -6.96
CA VAL A 22 -6.99 4.17 -6.63
C VAL A 22 -6.51 5.07 -7.76
N THR A 23 -7.45 5.73 -8.43
CA THR A 23 -7.10 6.78 -9.40
C THR A 23 -6.59 8.00 -8.62
N LEU A 24 -5.40 8.47 -8.97
CA LEU A 24 -4.84 9.70 -8.38
C LEU A 24 -5.58 10.94 -8.92
N PRO A 25 -5.63 12.04 -8.15
CA PRO A 25 -6.14 13.33 -8.64
C PRO A 25 -5.37 13.81 -9.88
N ALA A 26 -6.02 14.63 -10.71
CA ALA A 26 -5.42 15.16 -11.92
C ALA A 26 -4.22 16.06 -11.60
N ARG A 27 -3.24 16.08 -12.51
CA ARG A 27 -2.09 16.98 -12.41
C ARG A 27 -2.57 18.43 -12.35
N GLY A 28 -1.98 19.24 -11.46
CA GLY A 28 -2.36 20.64 -11.25
C GLY A 28 -3.46 20.86 -10.21
N THR A 29 -4.03 19.80 -9.64
CA THR A 29 -4.88 19.91 -8.45
C THR A 29 -4.04 20.39 -7.27
N THR A 30 -4.53 21.35 -6.48
CA THR A 30 -3.86 21.79 -5.25
C THR A 30 -3.76 20.63 -4.26
N PHE A 31 -2.76 20.66 -3.37
CA PHE A 31 -2.52 19.56 -2.44
C PHE A 31 -3.76 19.26 -1.58
N ASP A 32 -4.37 20.26 -0.95
CA ASP A 32 -5.49 20.05 -0.01
C ASP A 32 -6.69 19.39 -0.68
N VAL A 33 -6.98 19.80 -1.91
CA VAL A 33 -8.06 19.23 -2.72
C VAL A 33 -7.69 17.80 -3.12
N ALA A 34 -6.46 17.57 -3.59
CA ALA A 34 -5.98 16.24 -3.97
C ALA A 34 -6.02 15.26 -2.78
N PHE A 35 -5.55 15.71 -1.60
CA PHE A 35 -5.53 14.94 -0.37
C PHE A 35 -6.95 14.61 0.10
N THR A 36 -7.84 15.59 0.15
CA THR A 36 -9.24 15.39 0.55
C THR A 36 -9.95 14.42 -0.39
N GLN A 37 -9.73 14.54 -1.70
CA GLN A 37 -10.27 13.59 -2.68
C GLN A 37 -9.73 12.17 -2.47
N LEU A 38 -8.43 12.02 -2.25
CA LEU A 38 -7.78 10.73 -2.05
C LEU A 38 -8.22 10.07 -0.74
N ALA A 39 -8.29 10.83 0.35
CA ALA A 39 -8.81 10.38 1.64
C ALA A 39 -10.27 9.94 1.52
N GLY A 40 -11.10 10.73 0.83
CA GLY A 40 -12.49 10.39 0.55
C GLY A 40 -12.63 9.10 -0.27
N ARG A 41 -11.88 8.95 -1.36
CA ARG A 41 -11.89 7.75 -2.22
C ARG A 41 -11.46 6.51 -1.42
N THR A 42 -10.35 6.58 -0.71
CA THR A 42 -9.83 5.45 0.07
C THR A 42 -10.74 5.08 1.24
N ARG A 43 -11.36 6.05 1.92
CA ARG A 43 -12.36 5.81 2.97
C ARG A 43 -13.58 5.08 2.41
N ARG A 44 -14.11 5.55 1.28
CA ARG A 44 -15.22 4.90 0.57
C ARG A 44 -14.87 3.46 0.20
N MET A 45 -13.68 3.20 -0.34
CA MET A 45 -13.25 1.83 -0.67
C MET A 45 -13.16 0.91 0.56
N ARG A 46 -12.75 1.44 1.71
CA ARG A 46 -12.75 0.70 2.98
C ARG A 46 -14.17 0.40 3.47
N ALA A 47 -15.12 1.31 3.23
CA ALA A 47 -16.51 1.22 3.68
C ALA A 47 -17.43 0.40 2.74
N HIS A 48 -17.23 0.44 1.42
CA HIS A 48 -18.18 -0.07 0.41
C HIS A 48 -18.20 -1.60 0.21
N GLY A 49 -18.12 -2.40 1.26
CA GLY A 49 -18.27 -3.86 1.12
C GLY A 49 -17.20 -4.55 0.26
N LEU A 50 -16.15 -3.84 -0.18
CA LEU A 50 -15.07 -4.39 -0.99
C LEU A 50 -14.38 -5.57 -0.27
N ARG A 51 -14.18 -5.44 1.06
CA ARG A 51 -13.58 -6.51 1.89
C ARG A 51 -14.45 -7.77 1.93
N PRO A 52 -15.74 -7.72 2.33
CA PRO A 52 -16.60 -8.90 2.34
C PRO A 52 -16.86 -9.45 0.93
N ALA A 53 -17.04 -8.61 -0.09
CA ALA A 53 -17.24 -9.04 -1.48
C ALA A 53 -15.99 -9.76 -2.01
N SER A 54 -14.80 -9.19 -1.82
CA SER A 54 -13.56 -9.84 -2.24
C SER A 54 -13.36 -11.18 -1.53
N ARG A 55 -13.70 -11.27 -0.24
CA ARG A 55 -13.58 -12.54 0.51
C ARG A 55 -14.57 -13.58 0.01
N ALA A 56 -15.82 -13.19 -0.25
CA ALA A 56 -16.82 -14.08 -0.83
C ALA A 56 -16.38 -14.57 -2.21
N LEU A 57 -15.88 -13.68 -3.06
CA LEU A 57 -15.36 -14.04 -4.39
C LEU A 57 -14.22 -15.05 -4.30
N VAL A 58 -13.25 -14.88 -3.39
CA VAL A 58 -12.17 -15.86 -3.20
C VAL A 58 -12.71 -17.22 -2.71
N GLY A 59 -13.74 -17.22 -1.87
CA GLY A 59 -14.35 -18.45 -1.36
C GLY A 59 -15.23 -19.19 -2.38
N ILE A 60 -15.78 -18.50 -3.38
CA ILE A 60 -16.74 -19.06 -4.34
C ILE A 60 -16.06 -19.38 -5.70
N LEU A 61 -15.08 -18.57 -6.12
CA LEU A 61 -14.47 -18.72 -7.43
C LEU A 61 -13.40 -19.82 -7.45
N PRO A 62 -13.28 -20.59 -8.55
CA PRO A 62 -12.17 -21.50 -8.75
C PRO A 62 -10.82 -20.79 -8.61
N ALA A 63 -9.84 -21.46 -8.02
CA ALA A 63 -8.52 -20.87 -7.73
C ALA A 63 -7.83 -20.27 -8.98
N ALA A 64 -8.01 -20.88 -10.14
CA ALA A 64 -7.49 -20.36 -11.41
C ALA A 64 -8.07 -18.98 -11.77
N LEU A 65 -9.39 -18.81 -11.58
CA LEU A 65 -10.09 -17.56 -11.87
C LEU A 65 -9.71 -16.47 -10.85
N THR A 66 -9.63 -16.83 -9.56
CA THR A 66 -9.13 -15.91 -8.53
C THR A 66 -7.72 -15.42 -8.85
N ARG A 67 -6.80 -16.33 -9.23
CA ARG A 67 -5.44 -15.96 -9.64
C ARG A 67 -5.43 -15.06 -10.88
N TRP A 68 -6.25 -15.36 -11.88
CA TRP A 68 -6.35 -14.55 -13.09
C TRP A 68 -6.85 -13.13 -12.79
N THR A 69 -7.89 -12.99 -11.98
CA THR A 69 -8.43 -11.68 -11.57
C THR A 69 -7.39 -10.87 -10.79
N VAL A 70 -6.68 -11.49 -9.84
CA VAL A 70 -5.61 -10.83 -9.09
C VAL A 70 -4.48 -10.38 -10.02
N ARG A 71 -4.04 -11.23 -10.95
CA ARG A 71 -3.01 -10.87 -11.94
C ARG A 71 -3.43 -9.68 -12.81
N ARG A 72 -4.70 -9.62 -13.20
CA ARG A 72 -5.22 -8.51 -14.01
C ARG A 72 -5.26 -7.20 -13.22
N LEU A 73 -5.71 -7.24 -11.95
CA LEU A 73 -5.72 -6.07 -11.06
C LEU A 73 -4.32 -5.54 -10.74
N LEU A 74 -3.36 -6.44 -10.65
CA LEU A 74 -1.96 -6.13 -10.36
C LEU A 74 -1.12 -5.87 -11.62
N SER A 75 -1.72 -5.95 -12.81
CA SER A 75 -1.00 -5.70 -14.05
C SER A 75 -0.60 -4.22 -14.15
N PRO A 76 0.55 -3.92 -14.79
CA PRO A 76 1.00 -2.54 -14.95
C PRO A 76 0.04 -1.67 -15.76
N HIS A 77 -0.80 -2.29 -16.60
CA HIS A 77 -1.84 -1.57 -17.34
C HIS A 77 -2.95 -1.04 -16.42
N ALA A 78 -3.31 -1.79 -15.37
CA ALA A 78 -4.34 -1.38 -14.42
C ALA A 78 -3.78 -0.55 -13.25
N SER A 79 -2.57 -0.87 -12.80
CA SER A 79 -1.93 -0.23 -11.65
C SER A 79 -0.42 -0.11 -11.90
N PRO A 80 0.04 0.92 -12.64
CA PRO A 80 1.47 1.08 -12.95
C PRO A 80 2.33 1.35 -11.71
N LEU A 81 1.72 1.90 -10.65
CA LEU A 81 2.31 2.10 -9.34
C LEU A 81 1.68 1.13 -8.34
N TYR A 82 2.50 0.45 -7.56
CA TYR A 82 2.04 -0.34 -6.42
C TYR A 82 2.32 0.42 -5.12
N ALA A 83 1.32 0.55 -4.26
CA ALA A 83 1.48 1.20 -2.95
C ALA A 83 0.88 0.36 -1.83
N SER A 84 1.65 0.17 -0.77
CA SER A 84 1.22 -0.51 0.45
C SER A 84 1.55 0.31 1.70
N ASN A 85 0.67 0.23 2.69
CA ASN A 85 0.96 0.68 4.05
C ASN A 85 0.51 -0.38 5.05
N PHE A 86 1.28 -0.52 6.13
CA PHE A 86 0.94 -1.37 7.25
C PHE A 86 1.60 -0.86 8.53
N SER A 87 1.07 -1.26 9.67
CA SER A 87 1.61 -0.94 10.98
C SER A 87 1.99 -2.21 11.72
N LEU A 88 3.09 -2.17 12.46
CA LEU A 88 3.46 -3.24 13.38
C LEU A 88 2.90 -2.92 14.77
N PRO A 89 2.06 -3.79 15.34
CA PRO A 89 1.30 -3.49 16.56
C PRO A 89 2.13 -3.56 17.85
N THR A 90 3.30 -4.18 17.82
CA THR A 90 4.19 -4.35 18.99
C THR A 90 5.64 -4.27 18.56
N ALA A 91 6.52 -3.86 19.49
CA ALA A 91 7.96 -3.90 19.31
C ALA A 91 8.38 -5.33 18.97
N LEU A 92 9.01 -5.51 17.81
CA LEU A 92 9.51 -6.82 17.40
C LEU A 92 10.64 -7.24 18.34
N SER A 93 10.63 -8.50 18.78
CA SER A 93 11.74 -9.07 19.54
C SER A 93 11.97 -10.52 19.14
N PHE A 94 13.22 -10.96 19.27
CA PHE A 94 13.60 -12.35 19.07
C PHE A 94 14.39 -12.83 20.29
N ARG A 95 13.86 -13.84 20.98
CA ARG A 95 14.47 -14.40 22.21
C ARG A 95 14.79 -13.33 23.27
N GLY A 96 13.91 -12.34 23.42
CA GLY A 96 14.08 -11.24 24.38
C GLY A 96 14.97 -10.09 23.91
N ALA A 97 15.64 -10.20 22.75
CA ALA A 97 16.36 -9.09 22.15
C ALA A 97 15.40 -8.25 21.29
N PRO A 98 15.24 -6.95 21.56
CA PRO A 98 14.39 -6.08 20.74
C PRO A 98 15.02 -5.85 19.36
N ALA A 99 14.17 -5.68 18.34
CA ALA A 99 14.60 -5.23 17.03
C ALA A 99 15.05 -3.77 17.12
N MET A 100 16.28 -3.49 16.71
CA MET A 100 16.85 -2.13 16.73
C MET A 100 16.31 -1.27 15.58
N ASP A 101 15.97 -1.89 14.46
CA ASP A 101 15.45 -1.23 13.27
C ASP A 101 14.54 -2.19 12.48
N VAL A 102 13.53 -1.65 11.81
CA VAL A 102 12.65 -2.36 10.89
C VAL A 102 12.55 -1.57 9.59
N THR A 103 13.13 -2.10 8.51
CA THR A 103 13.00 -1.49 7.18
C THR A 103 11.98 -2.25 6.34
N PRO A 104 10.92 -1.59 5.83
CA PRO A 104 9.99 -2.27 4.94
C PRO A 104 10.64 -2.52 3.59
N LEU A 105 10.58 -3.76 3.10
CA LEU A 105 10.94 -4.08 1.72
C LEU A 105 9.66 -4.38 0.94
N GLY A 106 9.38 -3.51 -0.04
CA GLY A 106 8.28 -3.71 -0.97
C GLY A 106 8.58 -4.82 -1.98
N VAL A 107 7.60 -5.08 -2.85
CA VAL A 107 7.75 -6.00 -3.98
C VAL A 107 7.56 -5.24 -5.28
N LEU A 108 8.48 -5.40 -6.23
CA LEU A 108 8.31 -4.89 -7.58
C LEU A 108 7.60 -5.96 -8.39
N LEU A 109 6.33 -5.71 -8.69
CA LEU A 109 5.53 -6.63 -9.50
C LEU A 109 6.03 -6.61 -10.96
N PRO A 110 5.96 -7.74 -11.69
CA PRO A 110 6.42 -7.78 -13.08
C PRO A 110 5.78 -6.69 -13.95
N GLY A 111 6.62 -5.85 -14.54
CA GLY A 111 6.23 -4.74 -15.42
C GLY A 111 5.83 -3.44 -14.71
N ASN A 112 5.76 -3.42 -13.38
CA ASN A 112 5.60 -2.18 -12.62
C ASN A 112 6.93 -1.43 -12.55
N ALA A 113 6.89 -0.12 -12.78
CA ALA A 113 8.09 0.71 -12.68
C ALA A 113 8.42 1.11 -11.23
N LEU A 114 7.41 1.14 -10.35
CA LEU A 114 7.55 1.64 -8.98
C LEU A 114 6.63 0.90 -7.99
N SER A 115 7.21 0.50 -6.86
CA SER A 115 6.53 0.08 -5.65
C SER A 115 6.92 0.99 -4.48
N VAL A 116 5.91 1.47 -3.75
CA VAL A 116 6.07 2.29 -2.55
C VAL A 116 5.52 1.52 -1.35
N THR A 117 6.31 1.41 -0.29
CA THR A 117 5.88 0.73 0.93
C THR A 117 6.12 1.62 2.14
N LEU A 118 5.06 1.84 2.91
CA LEU A 118 5.09 2.63 4.13
C LEU A 118 4.83 1.72 5.35
N LEU A 119 5.71 1.82 6.34
CA LEU A 119 5.62 1.10 7.60
C LEU A 119 5.52 2.11 8.74
N SER A 120 4.51 1.96 9.59
CA SER A 120 4.48 2.59 10.90
C SER A 120 4.92 1.58 11.97
N HIS A 121 5.95 1.92 12.74
CA HIS A 121 6.45 1.11 13.85
C HIS A 121 6.88 2.06 14.97
N GLU A 122 6.30 1.87 16.16
CA GLU A 122 6.49 2.78 17.30
C GLU A 122 6.20 4.23 16.91
N GLU A 123 7.10 5.16 17.23
CA GLU A 123 7.00 6.59 16.90
C GLU A 123 7.55 6.93 15.51
N GLN A 124 7.92 5.92 14.71
CA GLN A 124 8.57 6.11 13.42
C GLN A 124 7.68 5.67 12.26
N VAL A 125 7.78 6.44 11.17
CA VAL A 125 7.28 6.05 9.85
C VAL A 125 8.46 5.88 8.91
N ARG A 126 8.53 4.71 8.28
CA ARG A 126 9.55 4.38 7.27
C ARG A 126 8.89 4.20 5.93
N ILE A 127 9.51 4.75 4.90
CA ILE A 127 9.06 4.62 3.52
C ILE A 127 10.20 4.04 2.69
N SER A 128 9.85 3.08 1.84
CA SER A 128 10.76 2.46 0.89
C SER A 128 10.23 2.61 -0.52
N PHE A 129 11.14 2.96 -1.43
CA PHE A 129 10.89 3.03 -2.86
C PHE A 129 11.69 1.92 -3.53
N LEU A 130 10.97 0.97 -4.13
CA LEU A 130 11.57 -0.06 -4.97
C LEU A 130 11.16 0.22 -6.41
N TYR A 131 12.13 0.39 -7.30
CA TYR A 131 11.88 0.82 -8.67
C TYR A 131 12.70 0.03 -9.68
N ASP A 132 12.16 -0.04 -10.90
CA ASP A 132 12.93 -0.49 -12.05
C ASP A 132 13.98 0.58 -12.41
N ARG A 133 15.21 0.17 -12.73
CA ARG A 133 16.28 1.10 -13.11
C ARG A 133 15.98 1.88 -14.39
N ALA A 134 15.05 1.39 -15.21
CA ALA A 134 14.57 2.10 -16.39
C ALA A 134 13.66 3.29 -16.05
N LEU A 135 13.19 3.44 -14.79
CA LEU A 135 12.39 4.58 -14.36
C LEU A 135 13.29 5.83 -14.22
N PRO A 136 13.14 6.86 -15.07
CA PRO A 136 14.01 8.03 -15.02
C PRO A 136 13.78 8.84 -13.75
N GLY A 137 14.87 9.28 -13.11
CA GLY A 137 14.82 10.11 -11.90
C GLY A 137 14.39 9.38 -10.63
N ALA A 138 14.30 8.05 -10.65
CA ALA A 138 13.84 7.26 -9.51
C ALA A 138 14.76 7.38 -8.28
N GLU A 139 16.04 7.66 -8.48
CA GLU A 139 17.02 7.93 -7.44
C GLU A 139 16.69 9.16 -6.60
N GLN A 140 15.89 10.09 -7.13
CA GLN A 140 15.50 11.33 -6.46
C GLN A 140 14.24 11.17 -5.60
N LEU A 141 13.54 10.03 -5.67
CA LEU A 141 12.24 9.82 -5.01
C LEU A 141 12.28 10.08 -3.51
N ALA A 142 13.34 9.65 -2.83
CA ALA A 142 13.49 9.88 -1.39
C ALA A 142 13.61 11.38 -1.05
N GLY A 143 14.39 12.13 -1.84
CA GLY A 143 14.53 13.58 -1.68
C GLY A 143 13.25 14.34 -2.01
N LEU A 144 12.58 13.97 -3.11
CA LEU A 144 11.29 14.55 -3.51
C LEU A 144 10.20 14.30 -2.46
N TRP A 145 10.17 13.11 -1.87
CA TRP A 145 9.24 12.78 -0.80
C TRP A 145 9.49 13.64 0.44
N ARG A 146 10.75 13.80 0.85
CA ARG A 146 11.11 14.67 1.98
C ARG A 146 10.68 16.12 1.73
N ALA A 147 11.03 16.67 0.57
CA ALA A 147 10.65 18.04 0.21
C ALA A 147 9.12 18.24 0.19
N ALA A 148 8.37 17.23 -0.27
CA ALA A 148 6.92 17.26 -0.22
C ALA A 148 6.40 17.30 1.24
N LEU A 149 6.95 16.48 2.15
CA LEU A 149 6.58 16.51 3.56
C LEU A 149 6.91 17.86 4.24
N ASP A 150 8.05 18.46 3.90
CA ASP A 150 8.45 19.75 4.45
C ASP A 150 7.48 20.85 4.00
N THR A 151 7.06 20.82 2.74
CA THR A 151 6.04 21.73 2.19
C THR A 151 4.71 21.59 2.92
N LEU A 152 4.31 20.35 3.26
CA LEU A 152 3.10 20.08 4.02
C LEU A 152 3.16 20.60 5.44
N SER A 153 4.29 20.39 6.11
CA SER A 153 4.48 20.80 7.48
C SER A 153 4.50 22.33 7.62
N ALA A 154 4.95 23.04 6.59
CA ALA A 154 4.93 24.50 6.54
C ALA A 154 3.55 25.10 6.24
N SER A 155 2.60 24.30 5.72
CA SER A 155 1.26 24.74 5.34
C SER A 155 0.18 24.38 6.38
N ALA A 156 0.55 23.63 7.42
CA ALA A 156 -0.30 23.19 8.52
C ALA A 156 -0.22 24.13 9.72
#